data_AF-A0A6J2W721-F1
#
_entry.id   AF-A0A6J2W721-F1
#
_cell.length_a   1.000
_cell.length_b   1.000
_cell.length_c   1.000
_cell.angle_alpha   90.00
_cell.angle_beta   90.00
_cell.angle_gamma   90.00
#
_symmetry.space_group_name_H-M   'P 1'
#
loop_
_entity.id
_entity.type
_entity.pdbx_description
1 polymer ?
#
loop_
_entity_poly.entity_id
_entity_poly.type
_entity_poly.pdbx_seq_one_letter_code
_entity_poly.pdbx_strand_id
1 'polypeptide(L)'
;MNEDVILDYYNNFDVDDGIRDIPEINKGLDLNLLEGDILETKEKSALLGDQYRWESPVPYVLNEDLDINAKGVILRAFEQFRLKSCIDFKPRDSEEYYISVEKKDGCYSYIGKRFINGQILSIGAGCGTVSVVEHEFLHALGFYHEQSRYDRDDHVTIVWENIETGKEHNFNKYGEDLITTQGTPYDYTSVMHYGKDLFTNGNGPTIITKFPEFQDVIGQQLDMSFYDVVELNKLYKCNASISFLDHCSFDNESLCEMSVCSHSSLGWERVTNVAGGPHSDHTYLGSESQVGFFMHLSTVNGQEGDRAKLETRTMTPSRDCKVQCLQFFHYHSGSESDQLNIWIREFDNEADPNGTRRLMGQITGSPANYWQLHHVPLNATKAFQVEFESRKGAGSSTGGFSVDDINLSETECPHNIWQIRNFEELLTSSSPGTYIYSPRYYSPEGYGYQVFLVLQREYFSIYVRLVSGDYDDQLQWPCPWRQVTFLLLDQNPHIQQRMSYQLSITTDPTYISGGVFYWDNPRKVGTPIVMNNETVYVNGGWGYRYFMYQKDLSNRAFVKGGDIFLLLSMQDISGLLQKDTVPCPSVPEQNFMGSPEDQADEGPCVKRIK
;
A
#
# COMPACT_ATOMS: atom_id res chain seq x y z
N MET A 1 14.64 7.50 33.04
CA MET A 1 14.85 7.72 31.60
C MET A 1 16.31 7.42 31.33
N ASN A 2 16.61 6.46 30.44
CA ASN A 2 17.98 6.18 29.99
C ASN A 2 18.53 7.39 29.22
N GLU A 3 19.84 7.65 29.32
CA GLU A 3 20.51 8.74 28.59
C GLU A 3 20.33 8.61 27.07
N ASP A 4 20.23 7.38 26.55
CA ASP A 4 19.96 7.10 25.13
C ASP A 4 18.60 7.63 24.66
N VAL A 5 17.58 7.60 25.53
CA VAL A 5 16.21 8.09 25.21
C VAL A 5 16.15 9.63 25.20
N ILE A 6 17.07 10.30 25.92
CA ILE A 6 17.12 11.76 26.00
C ILE A 6 17.70 12.34 24.70
N LEU A 7 18.66 11.65 24.06
CA LEU A 7 19.26 12.09 22.79
C LEU A 7 18.30 11.96 21.60
N ASP A 8 17.46 10.92 21.58
CA ASP A 8 16.45 10.69 20.53
C ASP A 8 15.21 11.62 20.64
N TYR A 9 15.05 12.36 21.74
CA TYR A 9 13.93 13.31 21.91
C TYR A 9 14.18 14.68 21.26
N TYR A 10 15.44 15.13 21.17
CA TYR A 10 15.79 16.49 20.71
C TYR A 10 16.26 16.60 19.26
N ASN A 11 16.44 15.47 18.56
CA ASN A 11 17.04 15.43 17.21
C ASN A 11 16.11 14.93 16.10
N ASN A 12 14.81 14.73 16.39
CA ASN A 12 13.87 14.29 15.36
C ASN A 12 13.35 15.50 14.57
N PHE A 13 13.37 15.37 13.25
CA PHE A 13 12.80 16.33 12.33
C PHE A 13 11.41 15.87 11.91
N ASP A 14 10.43 16.76 12.09
CA ASP A 14 9.04 16.55 11.73
C ASP A 14 8.78 17.19 10.36
N VAL A 15 8.22 16.41 9.44
CA VAL A 15 7.93 16.87 8.07
C VAL A 15 6.76 17.85 8.06
N ASP A 16 5.85 17.76 9.03
CA ASP A 16 4.66 18.60 9.13
C ASP A 16 4.27 18.91 10.59
N ASP A 17 3.32 19.83 10.77
CA ASP A 17 2.58 20.02 12.02
C ASP A 17 1.27 19.17 12.01
N GLY A 18 1.20 18.15 11.15
CA GLY A 18 0.01 17.36 10.80
C GLY A 18 -0.41 17.49 9.33
N ILE A 19 -1.05 16.43 8.80
CA ILE A 19 -1.63 16.41 7.45
C ILE A 19 -2.92 17.23 7.43
N ARG A 20 -3.03 18.10 6.43
CA ARG A 20 -4.19 18.99 6.21
C ARG A 20 -4.96 18.55 4.99
N ASP A 21 -6.27 18.80 5.00
CA ASP A 21 -7.13 18.56 3.84
C ASP A 21 -6.82 19.54 2.69
N ILE A 22 -7.11 19.14 1.44
CA ILE A 22 -6.80 19.94 0.24
C ILE A 22 -7.38 21.36 0.36
N PRO A 23 -8.65 21.55 0.75
CA PRO A 23 -9.19 22.90 0.85
C PRO A 23 -8.59 23.72 2.00
N GLU A 24 -8.02 23.07 3.03
CA GLU A 24 -7.28 23.73 4.10
C GLU A 24 -5.87 24.13 3.66
N ILE A 25 -5.22 23.32 2.81
CA ILE A 25 -3.95 23.67 2.16
C ILE A 25 -4.16 24.88 1.26
N ASN A 26 -5.23 24.88 0.46
CA ASN A 26 -5.57 25.96 -0.47
C ASN A 26 -6.10 27.22 0.21
N LYS A 27 -6.52 27.12 1.49
CA LYS A 27 -7.10 28.22 2.25
C LYS A 27 -6.10 29.36 2.41
N GLY A 28 -6.52 30.57 2.02
CA GLY A 28 -5.70 31.78 2.14
C GLY A 28 -4.73 32.02 0.98
N LEU A 29 -4.70 31.15 -0.04
CA LEU A 29 -3.87 31.33 -1.25
C LEU A 29 -4.56 32.16 -2.36
N ASP A 30 -5.80 32.63 -2.13
CA ASP A 30 -6.60 33.47 -3.06
C ASP A 30 -6.70 32.92 -4.50
N LEU A 31 -6.78 31.59 -4.62
CA LEU A 31 -6.77 30.89 -5.91
C LEU A 31 -8.11 30.95 -6.68
N ASN A 32 -9.19 31.39 -6.02
CA ASN A 32 -10.55 31.45 -6.58
C ASN A 32 -10.99 30.15 -7.30
N LEU A 33 -10.72 29.01 -6.65
CA LEU A 33 -11.06 27.68 -7.13
C LEU A 33 -12.51 27.34 -6.79
N LEU A 34 -13.20 26.68 -7.70
CA LEU A 34 -14.52 26.09 -7.46
C LEU A 34 -14.31 24.94 -6.47
N GLU A 35 -15.15 24.85 -5.44
CA GLU A 35 -15.07 23.74 -4.47
C GLU A 35 -13.68 23.60 -3.81
N GLY A 36 -12.90 24.67 -3.78
CA GLY A 36 -11.60 24.69 -3.12
C GLY A 36 -10.41 24.19 -3.95
N ASP A 37 -10.61 23.32 -4.94
CA ASP A 37 -9.54 22.65 -5.72
C ASP A 37 -9.90 22.39 -7.20
N ILE A 38 -11.10 22.76 -7.66
CA ILE A 38 -11.47 22.62 -9.07
C ILE A 38 -11.15 23.90 -9.83
N LEU A 39 -10.32 23.78 -10.88
CA LEU A 39 -10.14 24.84 -11.86
C LEU A 39 -11.33 24.91 -12.82
N GLU A 40 -12.06 26.02 -12.75
CA GLU A 40 -13.17 26.27 -13.67
C GLU A 40 -12.70 26.67 -15.08
N THR A 41 -13.54 26.32 -16.04
CA THR A 41 -13.42 26.76 -17.44
C THR A 41 -14.73 27.43 -17.88
N LYS A 42 -14.67 28.31 -18.88
CA LYS A 42 -15.87 29.02 -19.39
C LYS A 42 -16.98 28.09 -19.91
N GLU A 43 -16.62 26.87 -20.32
CA GLU A 43 -17.56 25.82 -20.71
C GLU A 43 -17.66 24.80 -19.57
N LYS A 44 -18.88 24.46 -19.12
CA LYS A 44 -19.03 23.42 -18.09
C LYS A 44 -18.72 22.04 -18.69
N SER A 45 -17.83 21.28 -18.05
CA SER A 45 -17.62 19.85 -18.33
C SER A 45 -18.74 19.04 -17.70
N ALA A 46 -19.56 18.36 -18.51
CA ALA A 46 -20.37 17.26 -17.99
C ALA A 46 -19.52 15.98 -17.95
N LEU A 47 -19.57 15.25 -16.84
CA LEU A 47 -18.96 13.90 -16.70
C LEU A 47 -19.48 12.95 -17.80
N LEU A 48 -20.67 13.25 -18.33
CA LEU A 48 -21.35 12.53 -19.40
C LEU A 48 -20.78 12.75 -20.81
N GLY A 49 -19.96 13.78 -21.05
CA GLY A 49 -19.43 14.08 -22.39
C GLY A 49 -18.21 13.22 -22.75
N ASP A 50 -18.34 12.31 -23.71
CA ASP A 50 -17.23 11.44 -24.16
C ASP A 50 -16.00 12.23 -24.65
N GLN A 51 -16.20 13.44 -25.19
CA GLN A 51 -15.11 14.32 -25.62
C GLN A 51 -14.18 14.79 -24.49
N TYR A 52 -14.66 14.77 -23.25
CA TYR A 52 -13.90 15.17 -22.06
C TYR A 52 -13.21 13.99 -21.37
N ARG A 53 -13.33 12.77 -21.91
CA ARG A 53 -12.66 11.59 -21.34
C ARG A 53 -11.24 11.46 -21.88
N TRP A 54 -10.35 10.99 -21.01
CA TRP A 54 -9.00 10.61 -21.43
C TRP A 54 -9.02 9.26 -22.17
N GLU A 55 -8.04 9.06 -23.03
CA GLU A 55 -7.71 7.73 -23.53
C GLU A 55 -6.61 7.15 -22.64
N SER A 56 -6.77 5.90 -22.20
CA SER A 56 -5.74 5.18 -21.44
C SER A 56 -4.74 4.54 -22.42
N PRO A 57 -3.41 4.63 -22.20
CA PRO A 57 -2.73 5.32 -21.10
C PRO A 57 -2.76 6.85 -21.20
N VAL A 58 -3.05 7.53 -20.08
CA VAL A 58 -3.08 8.98 -19.95
C VAL A 58 -1.66 9.56 -20.00
N PRO A 59 -1.33 10.44 -20.96
CA PRO A 59 0.01 11.03 -21.05
C PRO A 59 0.24 12.08 -19.94
N TYR A 60 1.39 12.05 -19.29
CA TYR A 60 1.77 13.03 -18.27
C TYR A 60 3.19 13.59 -18.45
N VAL A 61 3.45 14.74 -17.84
CA VAL A 61 4.78 15.33 -17.65
C VAL A 61 4.94 15.70 -16.18
N LEU A 62 6.10 15.36 -15.58
CA LEU A 62 6.44 15.75 -14.20
C LEU A 62 7.45 16.90 -14.22
N ASN A 63 6.96 18.13 -14.06
CA ASN A 63 7.82 19.31 -14.20
C ASN A 63 8.98 19.33 -13.19
N GLU A 64 10.05 20.02 -13.58
CA GLU A 64 11.29 20.13 -12.79
C GLU A 64 11.11 20.85 -11.45
N ASP A 65 10.04 21.65 -11.30
CA ASP A 65 9.71 22.40 -10.09
C ASP A 65 9.09 21.51 -8.99
N LEU A 66 8.61 20.32 -9.33
CA LEU A 66 8.09 19.36 -8.35
C LEU A 66 9.19 18.89 -7.39
N ASP A 67 8.83 18.82 -6.12
CA ASP A 67 9.67 18.14 -5.14
C ASP A 67 9.84 16.69 -5.57
N ILE A 68 11.09 16.19 -5.53
CA ILE A 68 11.38 14.82 -5.96
C ILE A 68 10.55 13.78 -5.18
N ASN A 69 10.25 14.08 -3.90
CA ASN A 69 9.37 13.24 -3.08
C ASN A 69 7.96 13.18 -3.68
N ALA A 70 7.40 14.31 -4.11
CA ALA A 70 6.11 14.38 -4.77
C ALA A 70 6.12 13.60 -6.09
N LYS A 71 7.20 13.70 -6.90
CA LYS A 71 7.34 12.87 -8.11
C LYS A 71 7.25 11.38 -7.81
N GLY A 72 7.95 10.89 -6.78
CA GLY A 72 7.87 9.49 -6.34
C GLY A 72 6.47 9.10 -5.85
N VAL A 73 5.81 9.99 -5.10
CA VAL A 73 4.43 9.76 -4.62
C VAL A 73 3.43 9.72 -5.77
N ILE A 74 3.58 10.56 -6.80
CA ILE A 74 2.73 10.55 -7.99
C ILE A 74 2.83 9.20 -8.72
N LEU A 75 4.04 8.68 -8.89
CA LEU A 75 4.22 7.35 -9.49
C LEU A 75 3.61 6.23 -8.64
N ARG A 76 3.59 6.36 -7.31
CA ARG A 76 2.90 5.42 -6.42
C ARG A 76 1.37 5.50 -6.53
N ALA A 77 0.80 6.70 -6.70
CA ALA A 77 -0.63 6.85 -6.98
C ALA A 77 -1.00 6.18 -8.32
N PHE A 78 -0.15 6.30 -9.36
CA PHE A 78 -0.37 5.57 -10.62
C PHE A 78 -0.40 4.06 -10.46
N GLU A 79 0.37 3.49 -9.52
CA GLU A 79 0.30 2.07 -9.20
C GLU A 79 -1.04 1.67 -8.56
N GLN A 80 -1.68 2.54 -7.78
CA GLN A 80 -3.02 2.28 -7.25
C GLN A 80 -4.09 2.28 -8.34
N PHE A 81 -4.03 3.23 -9.29
CA PHE A 81 -4.89 3.21 -10.47
C PHE A 81 -4.70 1.93 -11.29
N ARG A 82 -3.46 1.50 -11.53
CA ARG A 82 -3.15 0.24 -12.25
C ARG A 82 -3.65 -0.99 -11.52
N LEU A 83 -3.59 -0.99 -10.19
CA LEU A 83 -4.03 -2.11 -9.36
C LEU A 83 -5.55 -2.22 -9.32
N LYS A 84 -6.27 -1.09 -9.25
CA LYS A 84 -7.72 -1.05 -9.01
C LYS A 84 -8.56 -0.83 -10.28
N SER A 85 -7.95 -0.39 -11.37
CA SER A 85 -8.64 0.00 -12.60
C SER A 85 -7.85 -0.34 -13.88
N CYS A 86 -8.46 -0.09 -15.04
CA CYS A 86 -7.81 -0.15 -16.35
C CYS A 86 -7.14 1.17 -16.78
N ILE A 87 -7.08 2.16 -15.89
CA ILE A 87 -6.42 3.44 -16.16
C ILE A 87 -4.92 3.29 -15.96
N ASP A 88 -4.18 3.58 -17.02
CA ASP A 88 -2.73 3.64 -17.01
C ASP A 88 -2.25 5.06 -17.27
N PHE A 89 -0.99 5.31 -16.95
CA PHE A 89 -0.30 6.57 -17.13
C PHE A 89 1.04 6.34 -17.83
N LYS A 90 1.35 7.17 -18.81
CA LYS A 90 2.66 7.11 -19.50
C LYS A 90 3.31 8.49 -19.56
N PRO A 91 4.65 8.58 -19.51
CA PRO A 91 5.34 9.79 -19.89
C PRO A 91 4.90 10.22 -21.29
N ARG A 92 4.65 11.51 -21.45
CA ARG A 92 4.29 12.08 -22.75
C ARG A 92 5.41 11.87 -23.75
N ASP A 93 5.05 11.49 -24.97
CA ASP A 93 5.93 11.49 -26.13
C ASP A 93 5.57 12.70 -27.02
N SER A 94 4.55 12.55 -27.86
CA SER A 94 4.11 13.58 -28.81
C SER A 94 2.61 13.92 -28.70
N GLU A 95 1.92 13.43 -27.68
CA GLU A 95 0.48 13.63 -27.53
C GLU A 95 0.15 15.12 -27.34
N GLU A 96 -0.91 15.57 -28.01
CA GLU A 96 -1.35 16.97 -27.92
C GLU A 96 -2.08 17.25 -26.60
N TYR A 97 -2.85 16.28 -26.11
CA TYR A 97 -3.49 16.33 -24.79
C TYR A 97 -2.65 15.53 -23.80
N TYR A 98 -2.31 16.14 -22.67
CA TYR A 98 -1.57 15.51 -21.58
C TYR A 98 -1.79 16.28 -20.27
N ILE A 99 -1.47 15.65 -19.14
CA ILE A 99 -1.48 16.29 -17.83
C ILE A 99 -0.07 16.81 -17.52
N SER A 100 0.07 18.11 -17.29
CA SER A 100 1.30 18.77 -16.83
C SER A 100 1.24 18.88 -15.31
N VAL A 101 1.94 18.00 -14.59
CA VAL A 101 1.97 18.06 -13.12
C VAL A 101 3.03 19.06 -12.71
N GLU A 102 2.64 20.06 -11.93
CA GLU A 102 3.46 21.23 -11.59
C GLU A 102 3.37 21.56 -10.10
N LYS A 103 4.41 22.22 -9.56
CA LYS A 103 4.38 22.74 -8.20
C LYS A 103 3.85 24.17 -8.19
N LYS A 104 2.53 24.32 -8.11
CA LYS A 104 1.89 25.63 -7.86
C LYS A 104 1.49 25.78 -6.39
N ASP A 105 0.92 26.93 -6.07
CA ASP A 105 0.34 27.19 -4.75
C ASP A 105 -0.94 26.37 -4.62
N GLY A 106 -0.93 25.36 -3.72
CA GLY A 106 -2.09 24.49 -3.48
C GLY A 106 -2.15 23.21 -4.32
N CYS A 107 -3.20 22.43 -4.10
CA CYS A 107 -3.53 21.20 -4.84
C CYS A 107 -4.80 21.46 -5.64
N TYR A 108 -4.78 21.24 -6.96
CA TYR A 108 -5.96 21.47 -7.79
C TYR A 108 -5.83 20.86 -9.18
N SER A 109 -6.98 20.66 -9.83
CA SER A 109 -7.06 20.07 -11.15
C SER A 109 -8.25 20.59 -11.94
N TYR A 110 -8.24 20.39 -13.26
CA TYR A 110 -9.42 20.55 -14.11
C TYR A 110 -10.26 19.28 -14.08
N ILE A 111 -11.57 19.43 -14.33
CA ILE A 111 -12.44 18.25 -14.51
C ILE A 111 -12.43 17.75 -15.94
N GLY A 112 -11.86 16.57 -16.14
CA GLY A 112 -11.75 15.89 -17.44
C GLY A 112 -10.61 16.43 -18.34
N LYS A 113 -10.55 15.90 -19.56
CA LYS A 113 -9.64 16.32 -20.64
C LYS A 113 -10.14 17.63 -21.28
N ARG A 114 -9.35 18.70 -21.19
CA ARG A 114 -9.77 20.06 -21.59
C ARG A 114 -8.93 20.66 -22.71
N PHE A 115 -7.62 20.71 -22.54
CA PHE A 115 -6.77 21.58 -23.33
C PHE A 115 -5.79 20.82 -24.21
N ILE A 116 -5.72 21.26 -25.46
CA ILE A 116 -4.61 20.95 -26.35
C ILE A 116 -3.36 21.68 -25.87
N ASN A 117 -2.18 21.07 -26.04
CA ASN A 117 -0.89 21.50 -25.50
C ASN A 117 -0.76 21.40 -23.98
N GLY A 118 -1.54 20.50 -23.37
CA GLY A 118 -1.42 20.16 -21.95
C GLY A 118 -2.33 20.96 -21.03
N GLN A 119 -2.73 20.34 -19.92
CA GLN A 119 -3.47 20.99 -18.84
C GLN A 119 -2.73 20.83 -17.51
N ILE A 120 -2.73 21.88 -16.70
CA ILE A 120 -2.04 21.90 -15.41
C ILE A 120 -2.83 21.07 -14.39
N LEU A 121 -2.10 20.30 -13.59
CA LEU A 121 -2.53 19.72 -12.33
C LEU A 121 -1.49 20.12 -11.27
N SER A 122 -1.92 20.79 -10.21
CA SER A 122 -1.00 21.26 -9.18
C SER A 122 -0.84 20.25 -8.06
N ILE A 123 0.40 19.85 -7.79
CA ILE A 123 0.80 19.16 -6.56
C ILE A 123 1.79 20.07 -5.84
N GLY A 124 1.25 21.04 -5.10
CA GLY A 124 1.99 22.03 -4.35
C GLY A 124 2.60 21.52 -3.03
N ALA A 125 3.09 22.46 -2.22
CA ALA A 125 3.59 22.15 -0.89
C ALA A 125 2.47 21.59 0.00
N GLY A 126 2.70 20.42 0.60
CA GLY A 126 1.71 19.71 1.42
C GLY A 126 0.79 18.75 0.64
N CYS A 127 0.81 18.77 -0.69
CA CYS A 127 -0.04 17.92 -1.54
C CYS A 127 0.56 16.55 -1.87
N GLY A 128 1.80 16.30 -1.45
CA GLY A 128 2.58 15.11 -1.83
C GLY A 128 2.22 13.83 -1.08
N THR A 129 0.93 13.52 -0.95
CA THR A 129 0.42 12.25 -0.40
C THR A 129 -0.32 11.47 -1.50
N VAL A 130 -0.43 10.14 -1.36
CA VAL A 130 -1.07 9.31 -2.40
C VAL A 130 -2.54 9.68 -2.58
N SER A 131 -3.28 9.83 -1.48
CA SER A 131 -4.71 10.17 -1.50
C SER A 131 -4.98 11.52 -2.17
N VAL A 132 -4.16 12.54 -1.92
CA VAL A 132 -4.30 13.85 -2.58
C VAL A 132 -4.00 13.73 -4.08
N VAL A 133 -2.95 13.00 -4.46
CA VAL A 133 -2.68 12.79 -5.89
C VAL A 133 -3.84 12.02 -6.56
N GLU A 134 -4.35 10.96 -5.95
CA GLU A 134 -5.50 10.21 -6.46
C GLU A 134 -6.72 11.11 -6.65
N HIS A 135 -7.03 11.96 -5.66
CA HIS A 135 -8.11 12.93 -5.71
C HIS A 135 -7.98 13.87 -6.92
N GLU A 136 -6.82 14.51 -7.10
CA GLU A 136 -6.59 15.45 -8.20
C GLU A 136 -6.59 14.77 -9.57
N PHE A 137 -6.14 13.51 -9.64
CA PHE A 137 -6.22 12.71 -10.86
C PHE A 137 -7.64 12.20 -11.13
N LEU A 138 -8.46 11.93 -10.12
CA LEU A 138 -9.89 11.65 -10.29
C LEU A 138 -10.62 12.87 -10.86
N HIS A 139 -10.32 14.09 -10.38
CA HIS A 139 -10.78 15.31 -11.07
C HIS A 139 -10.35 15.32 -12.53
N ALA A 140 -9.07 15.13 -12.81
CA ALA A 140 -8.56 15.10 -14.19
C ALA A 140 -9.24 14.03 -15.05
N LEU A 141 -9.66 12.91 -14.46
CA LEU A 141 -10.38 11.81 -15.11
C LEU A 141 -11.88 12.06 -15.27
N GLY A 142 -12.41 13.12 -14.66
CA GLY A 142 -13.76 13.64 -14.89
C GLY A 142 -14.67 13.67 -13.66
N PHE A 143 -14.15 13.41 -12.46
CA PHE A 143 -14.95 13.35 -11.23
C PHE A 143 -15.13 14.72 -10.59
N TYR A 144 -16.33 14.94 -10.05
CA TYR A 144 -16.61 16.02 -9.10
C TYR A 144 -16.57 15.45 -7.69
N HIS A 145 -16.73 16.30 -6.69
CA HIS A 145 -16.87 15.83 -5.31
C HIS A 145 -18.17 15.07 -5.04
N GLU A 146 -18.08 14.12 -4.10
CA GLU A 146 -19.18 13.26 -3.68
C GLU A 146 -20.30 14.08 -2.99
N GLN A 147 -19.93 15.07 -2.15
CA GLN A 147 -20.91 15.97 -1.53
C GLN A 147 -21.54 16.97 -2.49
N SER A 148 -21.23 16.93 -3.78
CA SER A 148 -21.88 17.75 -4.81
C SER A 148 -22.89 16.97 -5.65
N ARG A 149 -23.08 15.67 -5.36
CA ARG A 149 -24.13 14.84 -5.95
C ARG A 149 -25.53 15.44 -5.76
N TYR A 150 -26.41 15.21 -6.74
CA TYR A 150 -27.78 15.71 -6.72
C TYR A 150 -28.63 15.10 -5.58
N ASP A 151 -28.33 13.85 -5.19
CA ASP A 151 -29.01 13.06 -4.16
C ASP A 151 -28.42 13.22 -2.75
N ARG A 152 -27.35 14.01 -2.56
CA ARG A 152 -26.62 14.11 -1.28
C ARG A 152 -27.50 14.44 -0.07
N ASP A 153 -28.60 15.19 -0.25
CA ASP A 153 -29.37 15.70 0.89
C ASP A 153 -30.16 14.59 1.60
N ASP A 154 -30.25 13.40 0.97
CA ASP A 154 -30.74 12.16 1.57
C ASP A 154 -29.70 11.53 2.52
N HIS A 155 -28.44 11.96 2.44
CA HIS A 155 -27.27 11.35 3.07
C HIS A 155 -26.53 12.30 4.03
N VAL A 156 -26.52 13.59 3.74
CA VAL A 156 -25.88 14.63 4.56
C VAL A 156 -26.79 15.85 4.70
N THR A 157 -26.51 16.68 5.69
CA THR A 157 -27.13 17.99 5.89
C THR A 157 -26.04 19.04 5.82
N ILE A 158 -26.15 19.98 4.87
CA ILE A 158 -25.29 21.16 4.83
C ILE A 158 -25.80 22.18 5.85
N VAL A 159 -24.95 22.55 6.80
CA VAL A 159 -25.23 23.53 7.85
C VAL A 159 -24.77 24.89 7.37
N TRP A 160 -25.60 25.55 6.58
CA TRP A 160 -25.25 26.79 5.87
C TRP A 160 -24.80 27.92 6.81
N GLU A 161 -25.35 27.99 8.01
CA GLU A 161 -24.98 28.97 9.04
C GLU A 161 -23.56 28.78 9.60
N ASN A 162 -22.97 27.59 9.42
CA ASN A 162 -21.61 27.29 9.86
C ASN A 162 -20.57 27.53 8.75
N ILE A 163 -20.99 27.91 7.54
CA ILE A 163 -20.07 28.15 6.42
C ILE A 163 -19.46 29.56 6.53
N GLU A 164 -18.18 29.69 6.19
CA GLU A 164 -17.51 30.99 6.02
C GLU A 164 -18.20 31.83 4.94
N THR A 165 -18.46 33.11 5.23
CA THR A 165 -19.13 34.01 4.29
C THR A 165 -18.39 34.06 2.94
N GLY A 166 -19.12 33.82 1.85
CA GLY A 166 -18.59 33.80 0.49
C GLY A 166 -18.10 32.43 0.04
N LYS A 167 -18.13 31.39 0.88
CA LYS A 167 -17.75 30.00 0.56
C LYS A 167 -18.94 29.08 0.34
N GLU A 168 -20.17 29.59 0.38
CA GLU A 168 -21.40 28.80 0.23
C GLU A 168 -21.46 28.08 -1.12
N HIS A 169 -20.86 28.66 -2.17
CA HIS A 169 -20.83 28.06 -3.50
C HIS A 169 -20.07 26.73 -3.58
N ASN A 170 -19.16 26.45 -2.64
CA ASN A 170 -18.42 25.18 -2.55
C ASN A 170 -19.29 24.00 -2.11
N PHE A 171 -20.54 24.27 -1.72
CA PHE A 171 -21.53 23.27 -1.32
C PHE A 171 -22.70 23.25 -2.30
N ASN A 172 -22.56 23.76 -3.52
CA ASN A 172 -23.62 23.65 -4.51
C ASN A 172 -23.76 22.21 -5.00
N LYS A 173 -25.00 21.77 -5.30
CA LYS A 173 -25.24 20.51 -6.01
C LYS A 173 -25.16 20.74 -7.50
N TYR A 174 -24.78 19.71 -8.25
CA TYR A 174 -24.95 19.69 -9.69
C TYR A 174 -26.13 18.80 -10.10
N GLY A 175 -26.76 19.15 -11.22
CA GLY A 175 -27.89 18.38 -11.77
C GLY A 175 -27.45 17.07 -12.43
N GLU A 176 -28.43 16.20 -12.68
CA GLU A 176 -28.26 14.92 -13.40
C GLU A 176 -27.74 15.08 -14.84
N ASP A 177 -27.82 16.31 -15.38
CA ASP A 177 -27.26 16.67 -16.69
C ASP A 177 -25.73 16.83 -16.66
N LEU A 178 -25.12 17.00 -15.48
CA LEU A 178 -23.69 17.21 -15.31
C LEU A 178 -22.99 16.03 -14.63
N ILE A 179 -23.60 15.48 -13.57
CA ILE A 179 -23.07 14.39 -12.75
C ILE A 179 -24.02 13.20 -12.82
N THR A 180 -23.46 12.00 -12.88
CA THR A 180 -24.20 10.75 -12.72
C THR A 180 -23.68 9.99 -11.52
N THR A 181 -24.58 9.32 -10.79
CA THR A 181 -24.21 8.38 -9.72
C THR A 181 -23.71 7.05 -10.29
N GLN A 182 -23.82 6.83 -11.60
CA GLN A 182 -23.51 5.54 -12.23
C GLN A 182 -24.21 4.33 -11.55
N GLY A 183 -25.33 4.58 -10.84
CA GLY A 183 -26.07 3.59 -10.06
C GLY A 183 -25.35 3.08 -8.80
N THR A 184 -24.38 3.82 -8.25
CA THR A 184 -23.76 3.53 -6.94
C THR A 184 -24.52 4.21 -5.81
N PRO A 185 -24.50 3.64 -4.59
CA PRO A 185 -24.91 4.35 -3.37
C PRO A 185 -24.05 5.59 -3.13
N TYR A 186 -24.52 6.50 -2.27
CA TYR A 186 -23.70 7.59 -1.76
C TYR A 186 -22.57 7.05 -0.89
N ASP A 187 -21.35 7.52 -1.13
CA ASP A 187 -20.16 7.00 -0.50
C ASP A 187 -19.53 7.96 0.52
N TYR A 188 -19.84 7.75 1.79
CA TYR A 188 -19.21 8.48 2.89
C TYR A 188 -17.69 8.26 3.01
N THR A 189 -17.15 7.22 2.37
CA THR A 189 -15.72 6.90 2.39
C THR A 189 -14.97 7.35 1.14
N SER A 190 -15.65 8.02 0.20
CA SER A 190 -15.03 8.50 -1.03
C SER A 190 -13.87 9.45 -0.72
N VAL A 191 -12.76 9.28 -1.44
CA VAL A 191 -11.63 10.23 -1.41
C VAL A 191 -12.02 11.59 -2.00
N MET A 192 -13.14 11.65 -2.74
CA MET A 192 -13.75 12.85 -3.30
C MET A 192 -14.80 13.48 -2.36
N HIS A 193 -14.94 13.02 -1.11
CA HIS A 193 -15.88 13.58 -0.15
C HIS A 193 -15.19 14.55 0.81
N TYR A 194 -15.72 15.76 0.96
CA TYR A 194 -15.26 16.71 1.97
C TYR A 194 -15.27 16.19 3.41
N GLY A 195 -14.29 16.61 4.21
CA GLY A 195 -14.35 16.53 5.66
C GLY A 195 -15.47 17.39 6.27
N LYS A 196 -15.93 17.00 7.47
CA LYS A 196 -17.07 17.62 8.16
C LYS A 196 -16.93 19.12 8.48
N ASP A 197 -15.70 19.60 8.64
CA ASP A 197 -15.37 20.95 9.11
C ASP A 197 -14.86 21.86 7.98
N LEU A 198 -14.87 21.40 6.73
CA LEU A 198 -14.38 22.19 5.61
C LEU A 198 -15.17 23.49 5.44
N PHE A 199 -14.44 24.59 5.20
CA PHE A 199 -14.96 25.95 5.10
C PHE A 199 -15.83 26.40 6.31
N THR A 200 -15.58 25.85 7.51
CA THR A 200 -16.29 26.28 8.72
C THR A 200 -15.89 27.68 9.18
N ASN A 201 -16.87 28.46 9.64
CA ASN A 201 -16.67 29.73 10.34
C ASN A 201 -16.33 29.57 11.84
N GLY A 202 -16.13 28.33 12.30
CA GLY A 202 -15.77 27.99 13.67
C GLY A 202 -16.96 27.73 14.61
N ASN A 203 -18.20 27.85 14.12
CA ASN A 203 -19.40 27.59 14.93
C ASN A 203 -19.82 26.10 14.99
N GLY A 204 -19.11 25.21 14.28
CA GLY A 204 -19.37 23.78 14.23
C GLY A 204 -19.13 23.19 12.83
N PRO A 205 -19.49 21.91 12.61
CA PRO A 205 -19.33 21.26 11.32
C PRO A 205 -20.24 21.90 10.26
N THR A 206 -19.74 21.96 9.02
CA THR A 206 -20.51 22.41 7.84
C THR A 206 -21.29 21.26 7.20
N ILE A 207 -20.85 20.01 7.40
CA ILE A 207 -21.52 18.81 6.92
C ILE A 207 -21.87 17.89 8.10
N ILE A 208 -23.15 17.62 8.28
CA ILE A 208 -23.65 16.63 9.24
C ILE A 208 -24.16 15.40 8.50
N THR A 209 -23.60 14.22 8.77
CA THR A 209 -24.08 12.97 8.18
C THR A 209 -25.43 12.57 8.77
N LYS A 210 -26.34 12.02 7.96
CA LYS A 210 -27.64 11.50 8.46
C LYS A 210 -27.46 10.26 9.34
N PHE A 211 -26.38 9.52 9.10
CA PHE A 211 -25.93 8.36 9.85
C PHE A 211 -24.72 8.77 10.71
N PRO A 212 -24.89 8.91 12.03
CA PRO A 212 -23.84 9.43 12.92
C PRO A 212 -22.53 8.65 12.90
N GLU A 213 -22.58 7.35 12.62
CA GLU A 213 -21.41 6.47 12.50
C GLU A 213 -20.43 6.89 11.39
N PHE A 214 -20.90 7.66 10.40
CA PHE A 214 -20.05 8.18 9.31
C PHE A 214 -19.55 9.61 9.54
N GLN A 215 -19.90 10.25 10.66
CA GLN A 215 -19.61 11.66 10.89
C GLN A 215 -18.11 11.97 10.92
N ASP A 216 -17.31 11.03 11.45
CA ASP A 216 -15.84 11.11 11.50
C ASP A 216 -15.16 10.26 10.41
N VAL A 217 -15.94 9.74 9.45
CA VAL A 217 -15.46 8.93 8.32
C VAL A 217 -15.31 9.77 7.05
N ILE A 218 -16.21 10.74 6.83
CA ILE A 218 -16.14 11.65 5.67
C ILE A 218 -14.85 12.47 5.70
N GLY A 219 -14.25 12.70 4.52
CA GLY A 219 -12.95 13.38 4.40
C GLY A 219 -11.75 12.48 4.69
N GLN A 220 -11.89 11.16 4.54
CA GLN A 220 -10.77 10.23 4.69
C GLN A 220 -9.67 10.51 3.65
N GLN A 221 -8.40 10.34 4.05
CA GLN A 221 -7.23 10.61 3.22
C GLN A 221 -6.31 9.38 3.10
N LEU A 222 -6.90 8.19 3.01
CA LEU A 222 -6.18 6.92 2.92
C LEU A 222 -5.84 6.58 1.46
N ASP A 223 -6.87 6.40 0.64
CA ASP A 223 -6.80 5.85 -0.72
C ASP A 223 -8.18 6.03 -1.39
N MET A 224 -8.31 5.74 -2.69
CA MET A 224 -9.60 5.56 -3.36
C MET A 224 -10.46 4.51 -2.65
N SER A 225 -11.72 4.86 -2.40
CA SER A 225 -12.70 3.95 -1.84
C SER A 225 -13.09 2.84 -2.82
N PHE A 226 -13.85 1.86 -2.33
CA PHE A 226 -14.44 0.86 -3.20
C PHE A 226 -15.36 1.47 -4.27
N TYR A 227 -16.18 2.48 -3.90
CA TYR A 227 -17.13 3.06 -4.83
C TYR A 227 -16.48 4.06 -5.80
N ASP A 228 -15.43 4.79 -5.38
CA ASP A 228 -14.60 5.59 -6.30
C ASP A 228 -14.09 4.72 -7.46
N VAL A 229 -13.55 3.54 -7.12
CA VAL A 229 -13.05 2.57 -8.11
C VAL A 229 -14.16 2.01 -8.99
N VAL A 230 -15.32 1.67 -8.41
CA VAL A 230 -16.47 1.17 -9.18
C VAL A 230 -16.95 2.21 -10.19
N GLU A 231 -17.04 3.47 -9.77
CA GLU A 231 -17.45 4.57 -10.64
C GLU A 231 -16.42 4.86 -11.73
N LEU A 232 -15.12 4.84 -11.40
CA LEU A 232 -14.04 4.98 -12.38
C LEU A 232 -14.10 3.86 -13.43
N ASN A 233 -14.24 2.62 -12.97
CA ASN A 233 -14.30 1.44 -13.83
C ASN A 233 -15.56 1.43 -14.71
N LYS A 234 -16.71 1.90 -14.22
CA LYS A 234 -17.92 2.07 -15.03
C LYS A 234 -17.75 3.18 -16.07
N LEU A 235 -17.17 4.32 -15.68
CA LEU A 235 -16.98 5.46 -16.57
C LEU A 235 -16.05 5.12 -17.75
N TYR A 236 -14.97 4.38 -17.48
CA TYR A 236 -13.97 3.97 -18.47
C TYR A 236 -14.17 2.55 -19.02
N LYS A 237 -15.25 1.87 -18.63
CA LYS A 237 -15.63 0.52 -19.10
C LYS A 237 -14.52 -0.52 -18.89
N CYS A 238 -13.91 -0.49 -17.71
CA CYS A 238 -12.85 -1.41 -17.35
C CYS A 238 -13.39 -2.82 -17.14
N ASN A 239 -12.81 -3.80 -17.85
CA ASN A 239 -13.14 -5.23 -17.70
C ASN A 239 -12.13 -5.97 -16.80
N ALA A 240 -10.94 -5.42 -16.66
CA ALA A 240 -9.86 -5.93 -15.81
C ALA A 240 -8.96 -4.75 -15.44
N SER A 241 -8.25 -4.88 -14.32
CA SER A 241 -7.18 -3.96 -13.94
C SER A 241 -5.85 -4.36 -14.56
N ILE A 242 -4.88 -3.44 -14.56
CA ILE A 242 -3.59 -3.62 -15.23
C ILE A 242 -2.64 -4.52 -14.44
N SER A 243 -2.52 -4.32 -13.13
CA SER A 243 -1.54 -5.06 -12.31
C SER A 243 -2.12 -6.13 -11.40
N PHE A 244 -3.43 -6.23 -11.22
CA PHE A 244 -3.99 -7.34 -10.43
C PHE A 244 -3.92 -8.67 -11.22
N LEU A 245 -3.50 -9.74 -10.56
CA LEU A 245 -3.48 -11.08 -11.16
C LEU A 245 -4.48 -12.02 -10.52
N ASP A 246 -4.49 -12.13 -9.18
CA ASP A 246 -5.36 -13.06 -8.46
C ASP A 246 -5.55 -12.70 -6.98
N HIS A 247 -6.64 -13.17 -6.38
CA HIS A 247 -6.84 -13.19 -4.93
C HIS A 247 -7.53 -14.49 -4.49
N CYS A 248 -7.23 -14.98 -3.29
CA CYS A 248 -7.92 -16.11 -2.70
C CYS A 248 -7.92 -16.10 -1.17
N SER A 249 -9.10 -15.98 -0.56
CA SER A 249 -9.38 -16.15 0.88
C SER A 249 -9.97 -17.52 1.23
N PHE A 250 -10.08 -18.41 0.24
CA PHE A 250 -10.65 -19.76 0.39
C PHE A 250 -12.10 -19.86 0.93
N ASP A 251 -12.84 -18.75 1.02
CA ASP A 251 -14.25 -18.76 1.44
C ASP A 251 -15.16 -19.50 0.44
N ASN A 252 -14.75 -19.56 -0.82
CA ASN A 252 -15.46 -20.32 -1.86
C ASN A 252 -14.94 -21.77 -1.95
N GLU A 253 -15.85 -22.73 -2.10
CA GLU A 253 -15.55 -24.14 -2.31
C GLU A 253 -14.76 -24.43 -3.60
N SER A 254 -14.77 -23.51 -4.59
CA SER A 254 -13.98 -23.64 -5.81
C SER A 254 -12.47 -23.48 -5.59
N LEU A 255 -12.03 -23.10 -4.39
CA LEU A 255 -10.62 -22.82 -4.05
C LEU A 255 -9.95 -21.83 -5.01
N CYS A 256 -10.72 -20.89 -5.58
CA CYS A 256 -10.20 -19.94 -6.57
C CYS A 256 -9.53 -20.65 -7.78
N GLU A 257 -10.06 -21.82 -8.14
CA GLU A 257 -9.51 -22.71 -9.17
C GLU A 257 -8.09 -23.24 -8.89
N MET A 258 -7.64 -23.18 -7.63
CA MET A 258 -6.38 -23.80 -7.22
C MET A 258 -6.48 -25.32 -7.25
N SER A 259 -5.35 -25.98 -7.51
CA SER A 259 -5.23 -27.43 -7.57
C SER A 259 -4.42 -27.94 -6.39
N VAL A 260 -4.86 -29.05 -5.79
CA VAL A 260 -4.11 -29.74 -4.74
C VAL A 260 -3.46 -30.97 -5.35
N CYS A 261 -2.14 -31.06 -5.25
CA CYS A 261 -1.34 -32.16 -5.77
C CYS A 261 -0.57 -32.82 -4.64
N SER A 262 -0.67 -34.14 -4.51
CA SER A 262 0.09 -34.89 -3.51
C SER A 262 0.59 -36.23 -4.02
N HIS A 263 1.75 -36.62 -3.50
CA HIS A 263 2.39 -37.91 -3.75
C HIS A 263 2.29 -38.88 -2.56
N SER A 264 1.88 -38.39 -1.39
CA SER A 264 1.83 -39.13 -0.13
C SER A 264 0.41 -39.10 0.44
N SER A 265 0.20 -39.64 1.64
CA SER A 265 -1.04 -39.41 2.39
C SER A 265 -1.19 -37.96 2.89
N LEU A 266 -0.14 -37.12 2.75
CA LEU A 266 -0.23 -35.69 3.06
C LEU A 266 -1.03 -34.99 1.98
N GLY A 267 -1.69 -33.89 2.30
CA GLY A 267 -2.43 -33.11 1.33
C GLY A 267 -2.79 -31.76 1.90
N TRP A 268 -2.95 -30.78 1.01
CA TRP A 268 -3.55 -29.52 1.41
C TRP A 268 -5.05 -29.70 1.56
N GLU A 269 -5.58 -29.34 2.71
CA GLU A 269 -6.98 -29.46 3.05
C GLU A 269 -7.55 -28.08 3.37
N ARG A 270 -8.76 -27.81 2.86
CA ARG A 270 -9.52 -26.62 3.23
C ARG A 270 -10.19 -26.88 4.58
N VAL A 271 -9.82 -26.11 5.60
CA VAL A 271 -10.28 -26.31 6.98
C VAL A 271 -10.67 -24.97 7.61
N THR A 272 -11.40 -25.03 8.73
CA THR A 272 -11.77 -23.85 9.53
C THR A 272 -10.95 -23.72 10.82
N ASN A 273 -10.32 -24.81 11.25
CA ASN A 273 -9.50 -24.87 12.47
C ASN A 273 -8.55 -26.07 12.41
N VAL A 274 -7.43 -25.97 13.15
CA VAL A 274 -6.43 -27.02 13.32
C VAL A 274 -6.08 -27.14 14.81
N ALA A 275 -5.91 -28.37 15.31
CA ALA A 275 -5.62 -28.63 16.72
C ALA A 275 -4.29 -27.99 17.19
N GLY A 276 -3.25 -28.04 16.36
CA GLY A 276 -1.96 -27.38 16.61
C GLY A 276 -1.92 -25.89 16.29
N GLY A 277 -3.05 -25.30 15.86
CA GLY A 277 -3.13 -23.94 15.34
C GLY A 277 -2.92 -23.87 13.81
N PRO A 278 -3.55 -22.91 13.13
CA PRO A 278 -4.40 -21.86 13.69
C PRO A 278 -5.82 -22.36 14.03
N HIS A 279 -6.49 -21.70 14.99
CA HIS A 279 -7.84 -22.06 15.44
C HIS A 279 -8.97 -21.36 14.67
N SER A 280 -8.61 -20.40 13.82
CA SER A 280 -9.49 -19.71 12.87
C SER A 280 -8.68 -19.29 11.65
N ASP A 281 -9.35 -18.93 10.57
CA ASP A 281 -8.77 -18.27 9.40
C ASP A 281 -8.20 -16.88 9.73
N HIS A 282 -7.49 -16.29 8.77
CA HIS A 282 -7.00 -14.92 8.86
C HIS A 282 -8.04 -13.91 8.32
N THR A 283 -8.79 -14.28 7.28
CA THR A 283 -9.79 -13.43 6.60
C THR A 283 -10.69 -12.69 7.59
N TYR A 284 -11.28 -13.42 8.54
CA TYR A 284 -12.19 -12.93 9.57
C TYR A 284 -11.59 -12.97 10.99
N LEU A 285 -10.27 -12.95 11.11
CA LEU A 285 -9.58 -13.05 12.39
C LEU A 285 -10.07 -11.99 13.39
N GLY A 286 -10.55 -12.45 14.55
CA GLY A 286 -11.13 -11.60 15.59
C GLY A 286 -12.63 -11.33 15.44
N SER A 287 -13.28 -11.78 14.36
CA SER A 287 -14.73 -11.75 14.20
C SER A 287 -15.37 -12.98 14.85
N GLU A 288 -16.37 -12.77 15.71
CA GLU A 288 -17.18 -13.87 16.29
C GLU A 288 -18.34 -14.30 15.39
N SER A 289 -18.59 -13.56 14.31
CA SER A 289 -19.82 -13.66 13.50
C SER A 289 -19.68 -14.44 12.20
N GLN A 290 -18.44 -14.67 11.75
CA GLN A 290 -18.13 -15.26 10.46
C GLN A 290 -17.16 -16.42 10.63
N VAL A 291 -17.40 -17.50 9.88
CA VAL A 291 -16.51 -18.66 9.82
C VAL A 291 -15.86 -18.64 8.45
N GLY A 292 -14.57 -18.34 8.40
CA GLY A 292 -13.77 -18.44 7.18
C GLY A 292 -13.06 -19.77 7.07
N PHE A 293 -12.32 -19.92 5.98
CA PHE A 293 -11.57 -21.13 5.67
C PHE A 293 -10.15 -20.77 5.27
N PHE A 294 -9.23 -21.69 5.49
CA PHE A 294 -7.85 -21.59 5.04
C PHE A 294 -7.37 -22.94 4.54
N MET A 295 -6.25 -22.94 3.81
CA MET A 295 -5.61 -24.18 3.38
C MET A 295 -4.57 -24.61 4.43
N HIS A 296 -4.63 -25.87 4.85
CA HIS A 296 -3.70 -26.46 5.81
C HIS A 296 -3.07 -27.73 5.26
N LEU A 297 -1.77 -27.88 5.45
CA LEU A 297 -1.08 -29.16 5.27
C LEU A 297 -0.47 -29.60 6.60
N SER A 298 -0.94 -30.74 7.10
CA SER A 298 -0.42 -31.36 8.32
C SER A 298 0.86 -32.13 8.03
N THR A 299 1.91 -31.87 8.80
CA THR A 299 3.18 -32.62 8.79
C THR A 299 3.32 -33.51 10.03
N VAL A 300 2.26 -33.66 10.84
CA VAL A 300 2.23 -34.53 12.04
C VAL A 300 2.54 -35.98 11.66
N ASN A 301 1.89 -36.44 10.58
CA ASN A 301 2.13 -37.75 10.00
C ASN A 301 3.04 -37.61 8.76
N GLY A 302 3.55 -38.72 8.24
CA GLY A 302 4.44 -38.74 7.07
C GLY A 302 5.91 -38.99 7.43
N GLN A 303 6.72 -39.22 6.40
CA GLN A 303 8.16 -39.43 6.49
C GLN A 303 8.91 -38.14 6.13
N GLU A 304 10.14 -38.02 6.60
CA GLU A 304 11.03 -36.94 6.18
C GLU A 304 11.14 -36.91 4.65
N GLY A 305 10.93 -35.72 4.07
CA GLY A 305 10.95 -35.52 2.63
C GLY A 305 9.58 -35.62 1.95
N ASP A 306 8.54 -36.15 2.62
CA ASP A 306 7.18 -36.12 2.09
C ASP A 306 6.75 -34.67 1.83
N ARG A 307 6.02 -34.47 0.72
CA ARG A 307 5.61 -33.15 0.24
C ARG A 307 4.24 -33.17 -0.42
N ALA A 308 3.56 -32.03 -0.40
CA ALA A 308 2.39 -31.76 -1.24
C ALA A 308 2.33 -30.29 -1.66
N LYS A 309 1.60 -30.03 -2.76
CA LYS A 309 1.54 -28.72 -3.41
C LYS A 309 0.11 -28.21 -3.50
N LEU A 310 -0.01 -26.90 -3.31
CA LEU A 310 -1.16 -26.11 -3.70
C LEU A 310 -0.73 -25.22 -4.86
N GLU A 311 -1.36 -25.37 -6.02
CA GLU A 311 -0.97 -24.70 -7.26
C GLU A 311 -2.06 -23.72 -7.68
N THR A 312 -1.68 -22.48 -8.01
CA THR A 312 -2.63 -21.49 -8.53
C THR A 312 -3.13 -21.88 -9.92
N ARG A 313 -4.18 -21.22 -10.41
CA ARG A 313 -4.46 -21.22 -11.86
C ARG A 313 -3.29 -20.59 -12.62
N THR A 314 -3.21 -20.89 -13.91
CA THR A 314 -2.21 -20.28 -14.79
C THR A 314 -2.57 -18.82 -15.05
N MET A 315 -1.58 -17.93 -14.96
CA MET A 315 -1.74 -16.49 -15.14
C MET A 315 -0.68 -15.98 -16.11
N THR A 316 -0.96 -14.90 -16.82
CA THR A 316 -0.04 -14.33 -17.81
C THR A 316 0.32 -12.91 -17.40
N PRO A 317 1.61 -12.60 -17.18
CA PRO A 317 2.05 -11.25 -16.88
C PRO A 317 1.87 -10.37 -18.13
N SER A 318 1.34 -9.18 -17.91
CA SER A 318 0.98 -8.21 -18.95
C SER A 318 1.90 -6.99 -18.96
N ARG A 319 2.54 -6.66 -17.82
CA ARG A 319 3.36 -5.45 -17.69
C ARG A 319 4.74 -5.61 -18.30
N ASP A 320 5.31 -4.51 -18.77
CA ASP A 320 6.68 -4.49 -19.29
C ASP A 320 7.72 -4.77 -18.20
N CYS A 321 7.54 -4.16 -17.02
CA CYS A 321 8.30 -4.54 -15.84
C CYS A 321 7.87 -5.93 -15.39
N LYS A 322 8.72 -6.94 -15.66
CA LYS A 322 8.52 -8.34 -15.31
C LYS A 322 8.76 -8.60 -13.83
N VAL A 323 7.98 -7.90 -13.00
CA VAL A 323 7.99 -8.02 -11.55
C VAL A 323 6.59 -8.28 -11.07
N GLN A 324 6.45 -9.21 -10.13
CA GLN A 324 5.20 -9.46 -9.44
C GLN A 324 5.46 -9.57 -7.95
N CYS A 325 4.46 -9.24 -7.16
CA CYS A 325 4.47 -9.44 -5.73
C CYS A 325 3.40 -10.44 -5.34
N LEU A 326 3.85 -11.61 -4.88
CA LEU A 326 3.01 -12.55 -4.18
C LEU A 326 2.98 -12.15 -2.71
N GLN A 327 1.79 -12.04 -2.14
CA GLN A 327 1.60 -11.89 -0.70
C GLN A 327 0.61 -12.95 -0.20
N PHE A 328 0.80 -13.39 1.04
CA PHE A 328 -0.11 -14.29 1.71
C PHE A 328 0.15 -14.26 3.22
N PHE A 329 -0.85 -14.65 4.00
CA PHE A 329 -0.67 -14.94 5.41
C PHE A 329 -0.36 -16.41 5.59
N HIS A 330 0.56 -16.73 6.49
CA HIS A 330 0.89 -18.10 6.84
C HIS A 330 0.91 -18.32 8.35
N TYR A 331 0.71 -19.57 8.76
CA TYR A 331 0.83 -20.04 10.14
C TYR A 331 1.66 -21.31 10.15
N HIS A 332 2.64 -21.40 11.05
CA HIS A 332 3.52 -22.56 11.18
C HIS A 332 3.36 -23.20 12.56
N SER A 333 2.75 -24.39 12.61
CA SER A 333 2.56 -25.23 13.82
C SER A 333 3.32 -26.55 13.76
N GLY A 334 4.16 -26.72 12.74
CA GLY A 334 4.95 -27.92 12.47
C GLY A 334 6.23 -28.03 13.29
N SER A 335 7.21 -28.74 12.74
CA SER A 335 8.58 -28.79 13.25
C SER A 335 9.40 -27.62 12.70
N GLU A 336 10.40 -27.14 13.43
CA GLU A 336 11.36 -26.16 12.89
C GLU A 336 12.11 -26.61 11.63
N SER A 337 12.14 -27.93 11.39
CA SER A 337 12.74 -28.55 10.20
C SER A 337 11.78 -28.69 9.01
N ASP A 338 10.48 -28.45 9.20
CA ASP A 338 9.51 -28.41 8.12
C ASP A 338 9.73 -27.13 7.28
N GLN A 339 9.34 -27.19 6.00
CA GLN A 339 9.60 -26.11 5.05
C GLN A 339 8.34 -25.80 4.26
N LEU A 340 8.11 -24.51 3.99
CA LEU A 340 7.16 -24.04 2.98
C LEU A 340 7.95 -23.35 1.85
N ASN A 341 8.05 -24.02 0.72
CA ASN A 341 8.74 -23.55 -0.48
C ASN A 341 7.74 -22.92 -1.44
N ILE A 342 8.10 -21.75 -1.97
CA ILE A 342 7.30 -21.00 -2.94
C ILE A 342 8.00 -21.06 -4.29
N TRP A 343 7.38 -21.76 -5.23
CA TRP A 343 7.90 -21.92 -6.59
C TRP A 343 7.08 -21.10 -7.57
N ILE A 344 7.71 -20.69 -8.66
CA ILE A 344 6.99 -20.39 -9.90
C ILE A 344 7.27 -21.48 -10.92
N ARG A 345 6.25 -21.85 -11.69
CA ARG A 345 6.36 -22.72 -12.87
C ARG A 345 5.97 -21.91 -14.10
N GLU A 346 6.93 -21.59 -14.96
CA GLU A 346 6.71 -20.84 -16.20
C GLU A 346 6.57 -21.78 -17.39
N PHE A 347 5.62 -21.49 -18.28
CA PHE A 347 5.31 -22.32 -19.44
C PHE A 347 5.74 -21.61 -20.73
N ASP A 348 6.43 -22.32 -21.61
CA ASP A 348 6.85 -21.75 -22.90
C ASP A 348 5.68 -21.53 -23.84
N ASN A 349 4.67 -22.40 -23.79
CA ASN A 349 3.43 -22.33 -24.56
C ASN A 349 2.41 -23.38 -24.05
N GLU A 350 1.20 -23.40 -24.60
CA GLU A 350 0.16 -24.37 -24.23
C GLU A 350 0.53 -25.85 -24.46
N ALA A 351 1.56 -26.13 -25.27
CA ALA A 351 2.04 -27.48 -25.56
C ALA A 351 3.19 -27.93 -24.64
N ASP A 352 3.65 -27.06 -23.72
CA ASP A 352 4.58 -27.40 -22.66
C ASP A 352 3.78 -27.73 -21.38
N PRO A 353 3.49 -29.00 -21.09
CA PRO A 353 2.71 -29.37 -19.90
C PRO A 353 3.53 -29.29 -18.62
N ASN A 354 4.87 -29.31 -18.72
CA ASN A 354 5.74 -29.47 -17.56
C ASN A 354 6.20 -28.12 -17.01
N GLY A 355 6.47 -27.16 -17.90
CA GLY A 355 7.01 -25.85 -17.54
C GLY A 355 8.42 -25.91 -16.92
N THR A 356 9.00 -24.75 -16.67
CA THR A 356 10.27 -24.57 -15.96
C THR A 356 10.00 -24.06 -14.55
N ARG A 357 10.46 -24.78 -13.52
CA ARG A 357 10.28 -24.42 -12.12
C ARG A 357 11.45 -23.62 -11.58
N ARG A 358 11.17 -22.59 -10.79
CA ARG A 358 12.17 -21.78 -10.07
C ARG A 358 11.72 -21.54 -8.64
N LEU A 359 12.61 -21.79 -7.67
CA LEU A 359 12.36 -21.48 -6.27
C LEU A 359 12.48 -19.97 -6.08
N MET A 360 11.42 -19.34 -5.56
CA MET A 360 11.33 -17.89 -5.40
C MET A 360 11.25 -17.45 -3.95
N GLY A 361 10.83 -18.34 -3.05
CA GLY A 361 10.75 -18.08 -1.62
C GLY A 361 10.82 -19.37 -0.81
N GLN A 362 11.28 -19.27 0.43
CA GLN A 362 11.36 -20.40 1.35
C GLN A 362 11.15 -19.92 2.79
N ILE A 363 10.19 -20.53 3.49
CA ILE A 363 9.90 -20.28 4.90
C ILE A 363 10.35 -21.51 5.69
N THR A 364 11.23 -21.29 6.68
CA THR A 364 11.78 -22.31 7.60
C THR A 364 11.94 -21.72 8.99
N GLY A 365 12.28 -22.56 9.96
CA GLY A 365 12.60 -22.14 11.32
C GLY A 365 11.43 -22.35 12.29
N SER A 366 11.58 -21.81 13.50
CA SER A 366 10.72 -22.15 14.62
C SER A 366 9.24 -21.77 14.37
N PRO A 367 8.30 -22.63 14.79
CA PRO A 367 6.86 -22.34 14.77
C PRO A 367 6.50 -21.02 15.45
N ALA A 368 5.47 -20.36 14.92
CA ALA A 368 4.89 -19.14 15.47
C ALA A 368 3.41 -19.37 15.73
N ASN A 369 2.94 -18.99 16.92
CA ASN A 369 1.55 -19.21 17.32
C ASN A 369 0.57 -18.13 16.84
N TYR A 370 0.90 -17.42 15.76
CA TYR A 370 0.16 -16.29 15.20
C TYR A 370 0.32 -16.26 13.67
N TRP A 371 -0.63 -15.62 12.97
CA TRP A 371 -0.55 -15.42 11.52
C TRP A 371 0.55 -14.42 11.16
N GLN A 372 1.31 -14.72 10.12
CA GLN A 372 2.43 -13.92 9.65
C GLN A 372 2.25 -13.57 8.17
N LEU A 373 2.30 -12.27 7.86
CA LEU A 373 2.32 -11.80 6.47
C LEU A 373 3.67 -12.09 5.83
N HIS A 374 3.64 -12.65 4.62
CA HIS A 374 4.84 -12.90 3.82
C HIS A 374 4.70 -12.29 2.44
N HIS A 375 5.79 -11.73 1.92
CA HIS A 375 5.90 -11.20 0.56
C HIS A 375 7.01 -11.95 -0.18
N VAL A 376 6.73 -12.39 -1.41
CA VAL A 376 7.71 -13.06 -2.28
C VAL A 376 7.78 -12.29 -3.59
N PRO A 377 8.90 -11.58 -3.87
CA PRO A 377 9.10 -10.93 -5.14
C PRO A 377 9.32 -11.99 -6.23
N LEU A 378 8.53 -11.93 -7.30
CA LEU A 378 8.57 -12.83 -8.44
C LEU A 378 8.98 -12.06 -9.70
N ASN A 379 9.52 -12.79 -10.68
CA ASN A 379 9.95 -12.24 -11.97
C ASN A 379 9.54 -13.14 -13.14
N ALA A 380 8.27 -13.57 -13.14
CA ALA A 380 7.72 -14.31 -14.27
C ALA A 380 7.66 -13.42 -15.52
N THR A 381 8.09 -13.98 -16.64
CA THR A 381 8.15 -13.34 -17.95
C THR A 381 7.13 -13.92 -18.92
N LYS A 382 6.64 -15.13 -18.64
CA LYS A 382 5.68 -15.89 -19.44
C LYS A 382 4.48 -16.31 -18.59
N ALA A 383 3.53 -17.02 -19.21
CA ALA A 383 2.45 -17.65 -18.48
C ALA A 383 3.03 -18.54 -17.36
N PHE A 384 2.51 -18.42 -16.14
CA PHE A 384 3.06 -19.09 -14.98
C PHE A 384 2.00 -19.49 -13.96
N GLN A 385 2.39 -20.38 -13.05
CA GLN A 385 1.67 -20.70 -11.82
C GLN A 385 2.60 -20.46 -10.62
N VAL A 386 2.00 -20.17 -9.47
CA VAL A 386 2.68 -20.22 -8.17
C VAL A 386 2.36 -21.57 -7.52
N GLU A 387 3.37 -22.20 -6.93
CA GLU A 387 3.22 -23.44 -6.16
C GLU A 387 3.64 -23.23 -4.71
N PHE A 388 2.75 -23.54 -3.79
CA PHE A 388 3.01 -23.62 -2.36
C PHE A 388 3.30 -25.08 -2.01
N GLU A 389 4.58 -25.42 -1.88
CA GLU A 389 5.03 -26.77 -1.54
C GLU A 389 5.40 -26.83 -0.06
N SER A 390 4.61 -27.56 0.73
CA SER A 390 4.99 -27.89 2.10
C SER A 390 5.75 -29.22 2.12
N ARG A 391 6.88 -29.26 2.83
CA ARG A 391 7.76 -30.42 2.94
C ARG A 391 8.03 -30.76 4.40
N LYS A 392 7.82 -32.03 4.76
CA LYS A 392 8.10 -32.55 6.09
C LYS A 392 9.61 -32.70 6.34
N GLY A 393 10.10 -32.14 7.44
CA GLY A 393 11.47 -32.29 7.92
C GLY A 393 11.67 -33.52 8.81
N ALA A 394 12.90 -33.69 9.29
CA ALA A 394 13.30 -34.81 10.15
C ALA A 394 12.65 -34.77 11.55
N GLY A 395 12.22 -33.59 12.00
CA GLY A 395 11.67 -33.38 13.33
C GLY A 395 10.23 -33.84 13.49
N SER A 396 9.84 -34.08 14.74
CA SER A 396 8.45 -34.32 15.11
C SER A 396 7.64 -33.03 15.00
N SER A 397 6.48 -33.10 14.35
CA SER A 397 5.60 -31.96 14.11
C SER A 397 4.31 -32.09 14.92
N THR A 398 3.78 -30.98 15.41
CA THR A 398 2.49 -30.91 16.14
C THR A 398 1.33 -30.42 15.29
N GLY A 399 1.62 -29.93 14.09
CA GLY A 399 0.66 -29.41 13.12
C GLY A 399 1.29 -29.40 11.74
N GLY A 400 1.45 -28.22 11.14
CA GLY A 400 2.10 -28.08 9.83
C GLY A 400 2.06 -26.63 9.35
N PHE A 401 1.82 -26.42 8.05
CA PHE A 401 1.71 -25.08 7.47
C PHE A 401 0.28 -24.78 7.06
N SER A 402 -0.18 -23.57 7.37
CA SER A 402 -1.43 -23.02 6.86
C SER A 402 -1.15 -21.77 6.03
N VAL A 403 -1.94 -21.56 4.97
CA VAL A 403 -1.91 -20.34 4.16
C VAL A 403 -3.32 -19.80 3.96
N ASP A 404 -3.43 -18.47 3.95
CA ASP A 404 -4.68 -17.74 3.76
C ASP A 404 -4.43 -16.38 3.09
N ASP A 405 -5.48 -15.72 2.61
CA ASP A 405 -5.44 -14.36 2.04
C ASP A 405 -4.36 -14.15 0.97
N ILE A 406 -4.25 -15.10 0.05
CA ILE A 406 -3.28 -15.03 -1.06
C ILE A 406 -3.69 -13.90 -1.99
N ASN A 407 -2.76 -12.99 -2.29
CA ASN A 407 -2.94 -11.98 -3.32
C ASN A 407 -1.71 -11.94 -4.23
N LEU A 408 -1.93 -11.76 -5.52
CA LEU A 408 -0.88 -11.66 -6.52
C LEU A 408 -1.14 -10.47 -7.43
N SER A 409 -0.09 -9.66 -7.63
CA SER A 409 -0.16 -8.50 -8.52
C SER A 409 1.19 -8.26 -9.21
N GLU A 410 1.18 -7.66 -10.41
CA GLU A 410 2.35 -7.15 -11.12
C GLU A 410 2.82 -5.81 -10.52
N THR A 411 3.13 -5.83 -9.23
CA THR A 411 3.69 -4.70 -8.47
C THR A 411 4.98 -5.13 -7.78
N GLU A 412 5.76 -4.16 -7.33
CA GLU A 412 6.94 -4.43 -6.50
C GLU A 412 6.52 -4.80 -5.07
N CYS A 413 7.17 -5.82 -4.49
CA CYS A 413 6.96 -6.10 -3.08
C CYS A 413 7.58 -5.02 -2.19
N PRO A 414 6.96 -4.71 -1.04
CA PRO A 414 7.63 -3.95 -0.01
C PRO A 414 8.95 -4.61 0.39
N HIS A 415 9.99 -3.82 0.60
CA HIS A 415 11.32 -4.37 0.90
C HIS A 415 11.34 -5.07 2.26
N ASN A 416 10.60 -4.54 3.25
CA ASN A 416 10.60 -5.04 4.61
C ASN A 416 9.19 -4.99 5.21
N ILE A 417 8.92 -5.93 6.12
CA ILE A 417 7.68 -6.01 6.90
C ILE A 417 8.07 -5.87 8.37
N TRP A 418 7.43 -4.95 9.07
CA TRP A 418 7.50 -4.86 10.53
C TRP A 418 6.12 -5.17 11.11
N GLN A 419 5.97 -6.40 11.60
CA GLN A 419 4.79 -6.84 12.35
C GLN A 419 4.95 -6.44 13.81
N ILE A 420 4.00 -5.66 14.32
CA ILE A 420 3.95 -5.28 15.73
C ILE A 420 2.70 -5.93 16.34
N ARG A 421 2.94 -6.85 17.28
CA ARG A 421 1.88 -7.66 17.88
C ARG A 421 1.22 -6.96 19.06
N ASN A 422 -0.06 -7.27 19.29
CA ASN A 422 -0.87 -6.71 20.38
C ASN A 422 -0.75 -5.17 20.47
N PHE A 423 -0.85 -4.49 19.33
CA PHE A 423 -0.52 -3.08 19.20
C PHE A 423 -1.45 -2.17 20.00
N GLU A 424 -2.75 -2.48 20.10
CA GLU A 424 -3.68 -1.69 20.91
C GLU A 424 -3.34 -1.74 22.40
N GLU A 425 -2.98 -2.92 22.91
CA GLU A 425 -2.51 -3.07 24.30
C GLU A 425 -1.20 -2.32 24.49
N LEU A 426 -0.27 -2.42 23.52
CA LEU A 426 0.99 -1.68 23.56
C LEU A 426 0.76 -0.17 23.61
N LEU A 427 -0.13 0.36 22.79
CA LEU A 427 -0.43 1.80 22.72
C LEU A 427 -1.09 2.31 24.01
N THR A 428 -2.01 1.52 24.59
CA THR A 428 -2.75 1.91 25.80
C THR A 428 -1.97 1.72 27.10
N SER A 429 -1.09 0.72 27.17
CA SER A 429 -0.29 0.42 28.37
C SER A 429 1.04 1.17 28.44
N SER A 430 1.56 1.65 27.30
CA SER A 430 2.84 2.36 27.24
C SER A 430 2.75 3.76 27.86
N SER A 431 3.84 4.19 28.49
CA SER A 431 3.96 5.60 28.91
C SER A 431 4.08 6.51 27.69
N PRO A 432 3.47 7.70 27.67
CA PRO A 432 3.62 8.64 26.55
C PRO A 432 5.08 8.97 26.28
N GLY A 433 5.49 8.97 25.01
CA GLY A 433 6.89 9.09 24.60
C GLY A 433 7.67 7.78 24.61
N THR A 434 7.01 6.62 24.64
CA THR A 434 7.69 5.32 24.52
C THR A 434 8.13 5.10 23.07
N TYR A 435 9.39 4.72 22.88
CA TYR A 435 9.95 4.41 21.57
C TYR A 435 9.91 2.90 21.32
N ILE A 436 9.50 2.52 20.12
CA ILE A 436 9.64 1.15 19.62
C ILE A 436 10.41 1.17 18.30
N TYR A 437 11.40 0.28 18.19
CA TYR A 437 12.32 0.26 17.07
C TYR A 437 12.11 -1.01 16.24
N SER A 438 12.06 -0.84 14.92
CA SER A 438 12.16 -1.97 14.01
C SER A 438 13.57 -2.60 14.06
N PRO A 439 13.75 -3.82 13.54
CA PRO A 439 15.06 -4.32 13.18
C PRO A 439 15.82 -3.35 12.27
N ARG A 440 17.14 -3.53 12.22
CA ARG A 440 17.96 -2.88 11.21
C ARG A 440 17.67 -3.51 9.84
N TYR A 441 17.32 -2.66 8.87
CA TYR A 441 17.10 -3.06 7.48
C TYR A 441 18.19 -2.49 6.57
N TYR A 442 18.23 -2.99 5.34
CA TYR A 442 19.10 -2.51 4.27
C TYR A 442 18.25 -2.19 3.03
N SER A 443 18.53 -1.05 2.38
CA SER A 443 17.99 -0.76 1.05
C SER A 443 18.59 -1.72 0.01
N PRO A 444 18.02 -1.85 -1.20
CA PRO A 444 18.58 -2.70 -2.26
C PRO A 444 20.06 -2.42 -2.58
N GLU A 445 20.50 -1.18 -2.42
CA GLU A 445 21.89 -0.75 -2.64
C GLU A 445 22.79 -0.89 -1.42
N GLY A 446 22.21 -1.17 -0.24
CA GLY A 446 22.95 -1.44 0.99
C GLY A 446 22.96 -0.31 2.03
N TYR A 447 22.14 0.74 1.90
CA TYR A 447 22.01 1.73 2.98
C TYR A 447 21.33 1.10 4.19
N GLY A 448 22.02 1.10 5.34
CA GLY A 448 21.42 0.66 6.60
C GLY A 448 20.43 1.69 7.13
N TYR A 449 19.24 1.26 7.50
CA TYR A 449 18.22 2.14 8.09
C TYR A 449 17.38 1.42 9.14
N GLN A 450 16.73 2.21 9.99
CA GLN A 450 15.79 1.74 11.01
C GLN A 450 14.60 2.69 11.07
N VAL A 451 13.41 2.11 11.16
CA VAL A 451 12.17 2.83 11.42
C VAL A 451 11.79 2.67 12.90
N PHE A 452 11.23 3.72 13.50
CA PHE A 452 10.76 3.67 14.87
C PHE A 452 9.47 4.44 15.07
N LEU A 453 8.66 3.98 16.03
CA LEU A 453 7.45 4.68 16.44
C LEU A 453 7.67 5.35 17.79
N VAL A 454 7.03 6.50 17.98
CA VAL A 454 6.90 7.16 19.28
C VAL A 454 5.44 7.10 19.69
N LEU A 455 5.15 6.33 20.72
CA LEU A 455 3.79 6.08 21.20
C LEU A 455 3.35 7.23 22.11
N GLN A 456 2.24 7.87 21.76
CA GLN A 456 1.56 8.87 22.59
C GLN A 456 0.19 8.34 23.01
N ARG A 457 -0.54 9.09 23.85
CA ARG A 457 -1.84 8.65 24.38
C ARG A 457 -2.91 8.50 23.31
N GLU A 458 -2.89 9.36 22.29
CA GLU A 458 -3.98 9.49 21.32
C GLU A 458 -3.53 9.21 19.89
N TYR A 459 -2.22 9.16 19.64
CA TYR A 459 -1.62 8.93 18.34
C TYR A 459 -0.25 8.29 18.51
N PHE A 460 0.35 7.86 17.41
CA PHE A 460 1.76 7.52 17.37
C PHE A 460 2.44 8.21 16.19
N SER A 461 3.72 8.51 16.38
CA SER A 461 4.59 9.07 15.37
C SER A 461 5.35 7.96 14.65
N ILE A 462 5.85 8.22 13.43
CA ILE A 462 6.76 7.35 12.71
C ILE A 462 7.96 8.14 12.21
N TYR A 463 9.16 7.57 12.37
CA TYR A 463 10.40 8.19 11.90
C TYR A 463 11.32 7.13 11.29
N VAL A 464 12.16 7.55 10.36
CA VAL A 464 13.29 6.75 9.87
C VAL A 464 14.61 7.43 10.19
N ARG A 465 15.62 6.64 10.49
CA ARG A 465 17.01 7.09 10.62
C ARG A 465 17.95 6.17 9.86
N LEU A 466 19.05 6.72 9.36
CA LEU A 466 20.15 5.92 8.81
C LEU A 466 20.97 5.30 9.95
N VAL A 467 21.47 4.09 9.71
CA VAL A 467 22.23 3.27 10.66
C VAL A 467 23.51 2.80 9.99
N SER A 468 24.67 3.02 10.63
CA SER A 468 25.98 2.64 10.07
C SER A 468 26.05 1.16 9.76
N GLY A 469 26.42 0.76 8.54
CA GLY A 469 26.41 -0.62 8.07
C GLY A 469 27.63 -1.10 7.33
N ASP A 470 27.53 -2.38 6.96
CA ASP A 470 28.62 -3.16 6.35
C ASP A 470 29.05 -2.58 4.99
N TYR A 471 28.12 -1.90 4.31
CA TYR A 471 28.33 -1.36 2.96
C TYR A 471 28.74 0.11 2.94
N ASP A 472 28.73 0.86 4.06
CA ASP A 472 28.80 2.34 3.98
C ASP A 472 30.06 2.87 3.28
N ASP A 473 31.17 2.12 3.31
CA ASP A 473 32.45 2.50 2.70
C ASP A 473 32.40 2.46 1.15
N GLN A 474 31.39 1.80 0.58
CA GLN A 474 31.13 1.68 -0.86
C GLN A 474 29.99 2.61 -1.33
N LEU A 475 29.23 3.19 -0.40
CA LEU A 475 28.05 3.99 -0.69
C LEU A 475 28.38 5.47 -0.91
N GLN A 476 27.53 6.14 -1.67
CA GLN A 476 27.60 7.58 -1.83
C GLN A 476 27.05 8.29 -0.58
N TRP A 477 27.75 9.35 -0.15
CA TRP A 477 27.35 10.18 0.98
C TRP A 477 27.50 11.67 0.65
N PRO A 478 26.57 12.55 1.09
CA PRO A 478 25.30 12.25 1.78
C PRO A 478 24.34 11.40 0.95
N CYS A 479 23.49 10.60 1.61
CA CYS A 479 22.59 9.63 1.00
C CYS A 479 21.64 10.31 -0.01
N PRO A 480 21.82 10.10 -1.33
CA PRO A 480 21.15 10.91 -2.32
C PRO A 480 19.80 10.32 -2.72
N TRP A 481 18.72 11.06 -2.50
CA TRP A 481 17.43 10.87 -3.16
C TRP A 481 16.82 9.48 -3.01
N ARG A 482 16.93 8.92 -1.79
CA ARG A 482 16.24 7.68 -1.42
C ARG A 482 14.88 8.02 -0.84
N GLN A 483 13.83 7.58 -1.52
CA GLN A 483 12.48 7.70 -1.01
C GLN A 483 12.20 6.55 -0.06
N VAL A 484 11.91 6.88 1.19
CA VAL A 484 11.44 5.93 2.21
C VAL A 484 9.93 6.03 2.28
N THR A 485 9.25 4.90 2.05
CA THR A 485 7.78 4.82 2.13
C THR A 485 7.38 3.99 3.34
N PHE A 486 6.47 4.57 4.13
CA PHE A 486 5.81 3.93 5.25
C PHE A 486 4.38 3.61 4.84
N LEU A 487 3.99 2.34 4.88
CA LEU A 487 2.62 1.93 4.63
C LEU A 487 2.10 1.14 5.84
N LEU A 488 1.05 1.65 6.48
CA LEU A 488 0.28 0.91 7.47
C LEU A 488 -0.83 0.15 6.75
N LEU A 489 -0.74 -1.18 6.81
CA LEU A 489 -1.55 -2.06 5.99
C LEU A 489 -3.01 -2.11 6.48
N ASP A 490 -3.95 -1.80 5.60
CA ASP A 490 -5.34 -2.26 5.74
C ASP A 490 -5.37 -3.75 5.39
N GLN A 491 -5.61 -4.61 6.37
CA GLN A 491 -5.51 -6.07 6.25
C GLN A 491 -6.77 -6.70 5.63
N ASN A 492 -7.42 -5.99 4.71
CA ASN A 492 -8.52 -6.55 3.91
C ASN A 492 -7.99 -7.75 3.09
N PRO A 493 -8.73 -8.88 3.07
CA PRO A 493 -8.32 -10.09 2.37
C PRO A 493 -8.11 -9.89 0.86
N HIS A 494 -8.80 -8.93 0.25
CA HIS A 494 -8.72 -8.61 -1.17
C HIS A 494 -7.89 -7.32 -1.38
N ILE A 495 -6.74 -7.43 -2.06
CA ILE A 495 -5.79 -6.31 -2.23
C ILE A 495 -6.41 -5.06 -2.87
N GLN A 496 -7.27 -5.22 -3.88
CA GLN A 496 -7.97 -4.10 -4.53
C GLN A 496 -8.98 -3.36 -3.63
N GLN A 497 -9.38 -3.93 -2.49
CA GLN A 497 -10.29 -3.29 -1.52
C GLN A 497 -9.56 -2.65 -0.33
N ARG A 498 -8.23 -2.74 -0.31
CA ARG A 498 -7.41 -2.12 0.73
C ARG A 498 -7.37 -0.61 0.53
N MET A 499 -7.51 0.10 1.64
CA MET A 499 -7.24 1.54 1.74
C MET A 499 -6.15 1.74 2.78
N SER A 500 -4.94 1.30 2.43
CA SER A 500 -3.79 1.35 3.35
C SER A 500 -3.31 2.79 3.50
N TYR A 501 -2.84 3.16 4.70
CA TYR A 501 -2.36 4.50 4.93
C TYR A 501 -0.88 4.61 4.56
N GLN A 502 -0.52 5.54 3.68
CA GLN A 502 0.83 5.64 3.14
C GLN A 502 1.38 7.07 3.16
N LEU A 503 2.60 7.22 3.69
CA LEU A 503 3.40 8.44 3.60
C LEU A 503 4.81 8.15 3.08
N SER A 504 5.49 9.16 2.56
CA SER A 504 6.85 9.02 2.02
C SER A 504 7.69 10.25 2.28
N ILE A 505 8.96 10.02 2.59
CA ILE A 505 9.99 11.06 2.70
C ILE A 505 11.12 10.76 1.73
N THR A 506 11.95 11.75 1.39
CA THR A 506 13.13 11.53 0.56
C THR A 506 14.38 12.10 1.21
N THR A 507 15.50 11.38 1.12
CA THR A 507 16.80 11.85 1.63
C THR A 507 17.39 12.93 0.71
N ASP A 508 17.24 14.20 1.07
CA ASP A 508 17.87 15.30 0.35
C ASP A 508 19.36 15.41 0.71
N PRO A 509 20.30 15.08 -0.19
CA PRO A 509 21.73 15.08 0.13
C PRO A 509 22.29 16.50 0.38
N THR A 510 21.54 17.54 0.08
CA THR A 510 21.93 18.94 0.27
C THR A 510 21.45 19.54 1.59
N TYR A 511 20.56 18.84 2.30
CA TYR A 511 19.97 19.35 3.54
C TYR A 511 21.00 19.38 4.68
N ILE A 512 21.18 20.56 5.27
CA ILE A 512 22.12 20.82 6.37
C ILE A 512 21.35 21.17 7.64
N SER A 513 21.68 20.50 8.74
CA SER A 513 21.18 20.83 10.07
C SER A 513 22.35 20.85 11.07
N GLY A 514 22.38 21.84 11.96
CA GLY A 514 23.47 21.97 12.93
C GLY A 514 24.87 22.15 12.31
N GLY A 515 24.96 22.58 11.05
CA GLY A 515 26.23 22.74 10.33
C GLY A 515 26.79 21.47 9.69
N VAL A 516 26.06 20.35 9.71
CA VAL A 516 26.42 19.09 9.04
C VAL A 516 25.33 18.65 8.08
N PHE A 517 25.69 17.87 7.06
CA PHE A 517 24.70 17.24 6.18
C PHE A 517 23.92 16.19 6.97
N TYR A 518 22.59 16.35 7.05
CA TYR A 518 21.75 15.50 7.90
C TYR A 518 21.79 14.03 7.47
N TRP A 519 21.82 13.78 6.16
CA TRP A 519 21.86 12.44 5.56
C TRP A 519 23.28 11.96 5.25
N ASP A 520 24.33 12.53 5.87
CA ASP A 520 25.71 12.01 5.76
C ASP A 520 25.86 10.68 6.52
N ASN A 521 27.00 10.03 6.30
CA ASN A 521 27.34 8.74 6.87
C ASN A 521 27.16 8.76 8.40
N PRO A 522 26.35 7.85 8.98
CA PRO A 522 26.11 7.80 10.42
C PRO A 522 27.39 7.73 11.25
N ARG A 523 28.46 7.09 10.75
CA ARG A 523 29.76 7.02 11.44
C ARG A 523 30.46 8.38 11.56
N LYS A 524 30.07 9.38 10.77
CA LYS A 524 30.64 10.75 10.77
C LYS A 524 29.79 11.74 11.55
N VAL A 525 28.47 11.68 11.38
CA VAL A 525 27.54 12.72 11.88
C VAL A 525 26.53 12.18 12.90
N GLY A 526 26.47 10.86 13.08
CA GLY A 526 25.52 10.19 13.96
C GLY A 526 26.03 9.98 15.38
N THR A 527 25.16 9.39 16.19
CA THR A 527 25.37 9.13 17.62
C THR A 527 25.56 7.63 17.83
N PRO A 528 26.53 7.18 18.66
CA PRO A 528 26.71 5.75 18.92
C PRO A 528 25.58 5.21 19.80
N ILE A 529 25.06 4.04 19.44
CA ILE A 529 24.09 3.25 20.22
C ILE A 529 24.52 1.79 20.26
N VAL A 530 23.96 1.01 21.18
CA VAL A 530 24.14 -0.45 21.22
C VAL A 530 22.93 -1.13 20.59
N MET A 531 23.15 -1.88 19.51
CA MET A 531 22.14 -2.68 18.82
C MET A 531 22.66 -4.10 18.67
N ASN A 532 21.90 -5.11 19.12
CA ASN A 532 22.29 -6.53 19.06
C ASN A 532 23.70 -6.84 19.62
N ASN A 533 24.08 -6.17 20.73
CA ASN A 533 25.42 -6.24 21.35
C ASN A 533 26.57 -5.66 20.51
N GLU A 534 26.26 -4.92 19.44
CA GLU A 534 27.23 -4.20 18.62
C GLU A 534 27.05 -2.69 18.78
N THR A 535 28.16 -1.94 18.77
CA THR A 535 28.10 -0.48 18.71
C THR A 535 27.92 -0.04 17.27
N VAL A 536 26.79 0.61 16.99
CA VAL A 536 26.46 1.19 15.68
C VAL A 536 26.21 2.69 15.84
N TYR A 537 26.29 3.45 14.76
CA TYR A 537 26.00 4.89 14.76
C TYR A 537 24.69 5.16 14.03
N VAL A 538 23.90 6.11 14.54
CA VAL A 538 22.60 6.48 13.97
C VAL A 538 22.46 7.98 13.82
N ASN A 539 21.83 8.43 12.73
CA ASN A 539 21.44 9.83 12.57
C ASN A 539 20.17 10.13 13.40
N GLY A 540 19.76 11.40 13.42
CA GLY A 540 18.43 11.77 13.93
C GLY A 540 17.30 11.11 13.14
N GLY A 541 16.11 11.03 13.74
CA GLY A 541 14.92 10.54 13.05
C GLY A 541 14.28 11.61 12.17
N TRP A 542 13.82 11.23 10.99
CA TRP A 542 13.04 12.08 10.09
C TRP A 542 11.70 11.42 9.77
N GLY A 543 10.60 12.14 9.91
CA GLY A 543 9.29 11.53 9.71
C GLY A 543 8.13 12.40 10.14
N TYR A 544 7.08 11.75 10.64
CA TYR A 544 5.78 12.36 10.90
C TYR A 544 5.38 12.17 12.34
N ARG A 545 5.14 13.28 13.05
CA ARG A 545 4.67 13.24 14.44
C ARG A 545 3.26 12.70 14.57
N TYR A 546 2.36 13.10 13.67
CA TYR A 546 0.97 12.64 13.68
C TYR A 546 0.76 11.62 12.55
N PHE A 547 1.39 10.44 12.69
CA PHE A 547 1.24 9.41 11.67
C PHE A 547 -0.19 8.86 11.67
N MET A 548 -0.65 8.31 12.80
CA MET A 548 -2.02 7.85 12.94
C MET A 548 -2.55 8.00 14.36
N TYR A 549 -3.82 8.38 14.48
CA TYR A 549 -4.53 8.44 15.76
C TYR A 549 -5.08 7.06 16.14
N GLN A 550 -5.12 6.80 17.44
CA GLN A 550 -5.66 5.55 17.99
C GLN A 550 -7.10 5.31 17.55
N LYS A 551 -7.93 6.36 17.56
CA LYS A 551 -9.35 6.28 17.19
C LYS A 551 -9.56 5.84 15.73
N ASP A 552 -8.58 6.09 14.86
CA ASP A 552 -8.71 5.82 13.42
C ASP A 552 -8.23 4.42 13.05
N LEU A 553 -7.51 3.73 13.94
CA LEU A 553 -7.08 2.34 13.75
C LEU A 553 -8.27 1.39 13.58
N SER A 554 -9.43 1.70 14.18
CA SER A 554 -10.65 0.91 14.06
C SER A 554 -11.49 1.23 12.83
N ASN A 555 -11.13 2.25 12.04
CA ASN A 555 -11.94 2.65 10.87
C ASN A 555 -11.87 1.61 9.75
N ARG A 556 -10.80 0.80 9.72
CA ARG A 556 -10.57 -0.30 8.77
C ARG A 556 -9.83 -1.45 9.45
N ALA A 557 -9.38 -2.44 8.69
CA ALA A 557 -8.64 -3.58 9.23
C ALA A 557 -7.14 -3.27 9.46
N PHE A 558 -6.80 -2.08 10.00
CA PHE A 558 -5.42 -1.73 10.33
C PHE A 558 -4.90 -2.60 11.47
N VAL A 559 -5.75 -2.83 12.48
CA VAL A 559 -5.52 -3.82 13.55
C VAL A 559 -6.38 -5.05 13.26
N LYS A 560 -5.76 -6.22 13.12
CA LYS A 560 -6.44 -7.50 12.92
C LYS A 560 -5.75 -8.56 13.77
N GLY A 561 -6.51 -9.29 14.59
CA GLY A 561 -5.94 -10.21 15.56
C GLY A 561 -5.04 -9.55 16.62
N GLY A 562 -5.17 -8.23 16.83
CA GLY A 562 -4.30 -7.43 17.70
C GLY A 562 -3.02 -6.92 17.02
N ASP A 563 -2.75 -7.31 15.78
CA ASP A 563 -1.50 -7.00 15.10
C ASP A 563 -1.67 -5.87 14.09
N ILE A 564 -0.61 -5.06 13.95
CA ILE A 564 -0.44 -4.14 12.82
C ILE A 564 0.76 -4.55 11.97
N PHE A 565 0.74 -4.17 10.69
CA PHE A 565 1.83 -4.39 9.75
C PHE A 565 2.25 -3.07 9.12
N LEU A 566 3.51 -2.69 9.36
CA LEU A 566 4.17 -1.61 8.65
C LEU A 566 5.00 -2.19 7.51
N LEU A 567 4.61 -1.89 6.28
CA LEU A 567 5.34 -2.25 5.07
C LEU A 567 6.28 -1.08 4.71
N LEU A 568 7.57 -1.39 4.58
CA LEU A 568 8.63 -0.40 4.48
C LEU A 568 9.42 -0.61 3.19
N SER A 569 9.63 0.46 2.43
CA SER A 569 10.47 0.44 1.22
C SER A 569 11.40 1.64 1.22
N MET A 570 12.61 1.47 0.69
CA MET A 570 13.59 2.53 0.50
C MET A 570 14.21 2.40 -0.89
N GLN A 571 13.87 3.32 -1.79
CA GLN A 571 14.13 3.20 -3.23
C GLN A 571 14.89 4.41 -3.78
N ASP A 572 15.77 4.18 -4.74
CA ASP A 572 16.41 5.25 -5.52
C ASP A 572 15.41 5.88 -6.48
N ILE A 573 15.14 7.17 -6.27
CA ILE A 573 14.31 7.95 -7.18
C ILE A 573 15.09 9.10 -7.84
N SER A 574 16.43 9.09 -7.77
CA SER A 574 17.29 10.12 -8.38
C SER A 574 17.10 10.26 -9.89
N GLY A 575 16.65 9.20 -10.57
CA GLY A 575 16.25 9.25 -11.98
C GLY A 575 15.18 10.31 -12.26
N LEU A 576 14.33 10.62 -11.28
CA LEU A 576 13.25 11.61 -11.39
C LEU A 576 13.72 13.08 -11.44
N LEU A 577 15.02 13.31 -11.22
CA LEU A 577 15.65 14.62 -11.45
C LEU A 577 15.79 14.95 -12.94
N GLN A 578 15.79 13.94 -13.81
CA GLN A 578 16.05 14.12 -15.25
C GLN A 578 14.97 13.51 -16.15
N LYS A 579 14.20 12.55 -15.62
CA LYS A 579 13.19 11.78 -16.35
C LYS A 579 11.90 11.75 -15.57
N ASP A 580 10.82 11.42 -16.25
CA ASP A 580 9.51 11.25 -15.62
C ASP A 580 9.24 9.80 -15.20
N THR A 581 10.28 8.95 -15.22
CA THR A 581 10.19 7.52 -14.86
C THR A 581 11.34 7.07 -13.99
N VAL A 582 11.07 6.03 -13.21
CA VAL A 582 12.09 5.21 -12.55
C VAL A 582 12.31 3.90 -13.31
N PRO A 583 13.51 3.30 -13.26
CA PRO A 583 13.75 1.97 -13.81
C PRO A 583 12.84 0.91 -13.20
N CYS A 584 12.59 -0.19 -13.93
CA CYS A 584 11.88 -1.33 -13.35
C CYS A 584 12.65 -1.86 -12.12
N PRO A 585 11.94 -2.21 -11.04
CA PRO A 585 12.54 -2.87 -9.88
C PRO A 585 13.24 -4.16 -10.28
N SER A 586 14.31 -4.50 -9.55
CA SER A 586 14.98 -5.79 -9.68
C SER A 586 14.52 -6.73 -8.57
N VAL A 587 14.20 -7.98 -8.91
CA VAL A 587 13.99 -9.03 -7.91
C VAL A 587 15.34 -9.46 -7.35
N PRO A 588 15.60 -9.32 -6.04
CA PRO A 588 16.86 -9.73 -5.44
C PRO A 588 17.10 -11.24 -5.61
N GLU A 589 18.35 -11.64 -5.83
CA GLU A 589 18.73 -13.05 -5.74
C GLU A 589 18.56 -13.54 -4.30
N GLN A 590 17.78 -14.60 -4.12
CA GLN A 590 17.58 -15.21 -2.80
C GLN A 590 18.51 -16.42 -2.62
N ASN A 591 19.19 -16.47 -1.47
CA ASN A 591 19.98 -17.63 -1.06
C ASN A 591 19.11 -18.56 -0.21
N PHE A 592 18.81 -19.74 -0.72
CA PHE A 592 17.99 -20.74 -0.03
C PHE A 592 18.85 -21.75 0.74
N MET A 593 18.35 -22.23 1.89
CA MET A 593 19.06 -23.21 2.70
C MET A 593 18.90 -24.61 2.09
N GLY A 594 19.89 -25.01 1.29
CA GLY A 594 19.88 -26.27 0.56
C GLY A 594 18.86 -26.24 -0.58
N SER A 595 19.30 -26.38 -1.83
CA SER A 595 18.37 -26.50 -2.95
C SER A 595 17.59 -27.81 -2.77
N PRO A 596 16.26 -27.80 -2.60
CA PRO A 596 15.49 -29.03 -2.57
C PRO A 596 15.74 -29.75 -3.91
N GLU A 597 16.10 -31.04 -3.88
CA GLU A 597 16.31 -31.78 -5.12
C GLU A 597 15.04 -31.70 -5.98
N ASP A 598 15.18 -31.13 -7.18
CA ASP A 598 14.14 -30.99 -8.20
C ASP A 598 13.88 -32.33 -8.91
N GLN A 599 13.69 -33.40 -8.14
CA GLN A 599 13.25 -34.66 -8.70
C GLN A 599 11.78 -34.50 -9.08
N ALA A 600 11.58 -34.37 -10.40
CA ALA A 600 10.32 -34.19 -11.13
C ALA A 600 9.42 -35.44 -11.09
N ASP A 601 9.01 -35.88 -9.89
CA ASP A 601 8.03 -36.97 -9.75
C ASP A 601 6.68 -36.41 -9.29
N GLU A 602 5.73 -36.38 -10.22
CA GLU A 602 4.44 -35.71 -10.14
C GLU A 602 3.38 -36.66 -9.54
N GLY A 603 2.97 -36.40 -8.30
CA GLY A 603 1.79 -37.04 -7.72
C GLY A 603 0.51 -36.52 -8.41
N PRO A 604 -0.55 -37.33 -8.57
CA PRO A 604 -1.74 -36.90 -9.29
C PRO A 604 -2.42 -35.71 -8.60
N CYS A 605 -2.67 -34.64 -9.36
CA CYS A 605 -3.44 -33.50 -8.88
C CYS A 605 -4.94 -33.82 -8.90
N VAL A 606 -5.66 -33.43 -7.85
CA VAL A 606 -7.13 -33.38 -7.88
C VAL A 606 -7.53 -32.24 -8.83
N LYS A 607 -8.38 -32.54 -9.82
CA LYS A 607 -8.76 -31.59 -10.88
C LYS A 607 -9.46 -30.35 -10.30
N ARG A 608 -9.13 -29.18 -10.88
CA ARG A 608 -9.81 -27.89 -10.66
C ARG A 608 -11.33 -28.06 -10.70
N ILE A 609 -12.02 -27.70 -9.63
CA ILE A 609 -13.49 -27.59 -9.62
C ILE A 609 -13.81 -26.28 -10.33
N LYS A 610 -14.48 -26.36 -11.50
CA LYS A 610 -14.92 -25.20 -12.29
C LYS A 610 -16.20 -24.61 -11.75
#